data_AF-A0A919T1U0-F1
#
_entry.id   AF-A0A919T1U0-F1
#
_cell.length_a   1.000
_cell.length_b   1.000
_cell.length_c   1.000
_cell.angle_alpha   90.00
_cell.angle_beta   90.00
_cell.angle_gamma   90.00
#
_symmetry.space_group_name_H-M   'P 1'
#
loop_
_entity.id
_entity.type
_entity.pdbx_description
1 polymer ?
#
loop_
_entity_poly.entity_id
_entity_poly.type
_entity_poly.pdbx_seq_one_letter_code
_entity_poly.pdbx_strand_id
1 'polypeptide(L)'
;MTSYEITDGPKMLRETLCVAQTRIGNSDLDQDRKREHLDRLQRLIDECDRHRPVGSDGKHGDRHTPTCGCEDMPNQPHYRTPVCDQTCNLIRDTAPKLSGGES
;
A
#
# COMPACT_ATOMS: atom_id res chain seq x y z
N MET A 1 -21.32 21.24 -2.80
CA MET A 1 -20.20 20.29 -2.89
C MET A 1 -19.43 20.38 -1.59
N THR A 2 -19.42 19.32 -0.81
CA THR A 2 -18.63 19.27 0.42
C THR A 2 -17.21 18.85 0.04
N SER A 3 -16.22 19.71 0.29
CA SER A 3 -14.82 19.33 0.19
C SER A 3 -14.40 18.66 1.49
N TYR A 4 -13.70 17.54 1.39
CA TYR A 4 -13.04 16.91 2.53
C TYR A 4 -11.55 17.20 2.42
N GLU A 5 -11.03 17.93 3.39
CA GLU A 5 -9.58 18.12 3.53
C GLU A 5 -8.99 16.83 4.12
N ILE A 6 -8.00 16.25 3.45
CA ILE A 6 -7.27 15.09 3.94
C ILE A 6 -5.94 15.57 4.50
N THR A 7 -5.76 15.40 5.81
CA THR A 7 -4.56 15.84 6.53
C THR A 7 -3.37 14.90 6.38
N ASP A 8 -3.62 13.64 6.00
CA ASP A 8 -2.59 12.62 5.84
C ASP A 8 -1.92 12.70 4.46
N GLY A 9 -0.59 12.72 4.46
CA GLY A 9 0.19 12.72 3.23
C GLY A 9 0.11 11.39 2.45
N PRO A 10 0.55 11.37 1.17
CA PRO A 10 0.40 10.22 0.28
C PRO A 10 1.08 8.95 0.82
N LYS A 11 2.14 9.07 1.62
CA LYS A 11 2.77 7.92 2.30
C LYS A 11 1.81 7.22 3.26
N MET A 12 1.15 7.99 4.11
CA MET A 12 0.27 7.48 5.17
C MET A 12 -0.99 6.86 4.60
N LEU A 13 -1.58 7.52 3.61
CA LEU A 13 -2.73 7.01 2.90
C LEU A 13 -2.39 5.70 2.19
N ARG A 14 -1.27 5.65 1.46
CA ARG A 14 -0.81 4.42 0.78
C ARG A 14 -0.68 3.24 1.75
N GLU A 15 0.00 3.43 2.88
CA GLU A 15 0.17 2.39 3.90
C GLU A 15 -1.17 1.89 4.43
N THR A 16 -2.09 2.80 4.74
CA THR A 16 -3.45 2.48 5.20
C THR A 16 -4.25 1.71 4.16
N LEU A 17 -4.18 2.14 2.89
CA LEU A 17 -4.90 1.52 1.79
C LEU A 17 -4.36 0.11 1.47
N CYS A 18 -3.06 -0.12 1.55
CA CYS A 18 -2.48 -1.47 1.40
C CYS A 18 -2.98 -2.43 2.49
N VAL A 19 -3.10 -1.96 3.74
CA VAL A 19 -3.69 -2.77 4.83
C VAL A 19 -5.15 -3.08 4.54
N ALA A 20 -5.93 -2.09 4.10
CA ALA A 20 -7.33 -2.29 3.72
C ALA A 20 -7.47 -3.29 2.56
N GLN A 21 -6.63 -3.18 1.52
CA GLN A 21 -6.63 -4.07 0.36
C GLN A 21 -6.36 -5.52 0.78
N THR A 22 -5.39 -5.72 1.67
CA THR A 22 -5.06 -7.04 2.24
C THR A 22 -6.22 -7.62 3.04
N ARG A 23 -6.85 -6.82 3.91
CA ARG A 23 -7.97 -7.28 4.74
C ARG A 23 -9.19 -7.63 3.89
N ILE A 24 -9.51 -6.83 2.88
CA ILE A 24 -10.63 -7.11 1.96
C ILE A 24 -10.35 -8.37 1.13
N GLY A 25 -9.12 -8.52 0.63
CA GLY A 25 -8.71 -9.72 -0.11
C GLY A 25 -8.93 -11.02 0.68
N ASN A 26 -8.71 -10.97 1.99
CA ASN A 26 -8.86 -12.11 2.91
C ASN A 26 -10.24 -12.21 3.57
N SER A 27 -11.19 -11.33 3.25
CA SER A 27 -12.53 -11.36 3.83
C SER A 27 -13.44 -12.42 3.17
N ASP A 28 -14.52 -12.79 3.86
CA ASP A 28 -15.56 -13.72 3.36
C ASP A 28 -16.58 -13.05 2.43
N LEU A 29 -16.27 -11.86 1.90
CA LEU A 29 -17.12 -11.19 0.91
C LEU A 29 -17.22 -12.04 -0.36
N ASP A 30 -18.38 -11.91 -1.01
CA ASP A 30 -18.59 -12.39 -2.39
C ASP A 30 -17.46 -11.91 -3.33
N GLN A 31 -17.10 -12.76 -4.30
CA GLN A 31 -15.94 -12.54 -5.17
C GLN A 31 -16.09 -11.29 -6.05
N ASP A 32 -17.30 -10.99 -6.55
CA ASP A 32 -17.52 -9.80 -7.38
C ASP A 32 -17.39 -8.53 -6.53
N ARG A 33 -17.96 -8.53 -5.33
CA ARG A 33 -17.81 -7.40 -4.39
C ARG A 33 -16.36 -7.21 -3.96
N LYS A 34 -15.65 -8.30 -3.69
CA LYS A 34 -14.23 -8.27 -3.37
C LYS A 34 -13.42 -7.66 -4.51
N ARG A 35 -13.64 -8.11 -5.75
CA ARG A 35 -12.96 -7.59 -6.95
C ARG A 35 -13.20 -6.09 -7.12
N GLU A 36 -14.44 -5.65 -6.95
CA GLU A 36 -14.82 -4.24 -7.06
C GLU A 36 -14.13 -3.35 -6.01
N HIS A 37 -14.04 -3.82 -4.75
CA HIS A 37 -13.34 -3.09 -3.70
C HIS A 37 -11.82 -3.05 -3.92
N LEU A 38 -11.23 -4.16 -4.34
CA LEU A 38 -9.79 -4.24 -4.62
C LEU A 38 -9.39 -3.32 -5.77
N ASP A 39 -10.20 -3.23 -6.83
CA ASP A 39 -9.97 -2.30 -7.95
C ASP A 39 -9.96 -0.83 -7.49
N ARG A 40 -10.96 -0.43 -6.70
CA ARG A 40 -11.04 0.94 -6.17
C ARG A 40 -9.84 1.28 -5.29
N LEU A 41 -9.45 0.37 -4.41
CA LEU A 41 -8.29 0.56 -3.55
C LEU A 41 -7.00 0.64 -4.36
N GLN A 42 -6.85 -0.19 -5.40
CA GLN A 42 -5.67 -0.14 -6.26
C GLN A 42 -5.54 1.23 -6.94
N ARG A 43 -6.63 1.78 -7.50
CA ARG A 43 -6.61 3.11 -8.11
C ARG A 43 -6.20 4.23 -7.16
N LEU A 44 -6.58 4.14 -5.88
CA LEU A 44 -6.18 5.09 -4.85
C LEU A 44 -4.70 4.93 -4.46
N ILE A 45 -4.22 3.69 -4.38
CA ILE A 45 -2.80 3.38 -4.15
C ILE A 45 -1.95 3.91 -5.30
N ASP A 46 -2.37 3.69 -6.55
CA ASP A 46 -1.68 4.17 -7.74
C ASP A 46 -1.60 5.70 -7.78
N GLU A 47 -2.64 6.40 -7.29
CA GLU A 47 -2.59 7.85 -7.15
C GLU A 47 -1.58 8.27 -6.06
N CYS A 48 -1.56 7.59 -4.91
CA CYS A 48 -0.54 7.84 -3.91
C CYS A 48 0.88 7.62 -4.45
N ASP A 49 1.09 6.60 -5.29
CA ASP A 49 2.37 6.30 -5.93
C ASP A 49 2.75 7.34 -7.00
N ARG A 50 1.79 7.93 -7.72
CA ARG A 50 2.04 9.08 -8.61
C ARG A 50 2.50 10.31 -7.83
N HIS A 51 1.89 10.57 -6.67
CA HIS A 51 2.32 11.65 -5.77
C HIS A 51 3.63 11.32 -5.03
N ARG A 52 3.97 10.04 -4.82
CA ARG A 52 5.19 9.62 -4.12
C ARG A 52 5.85 8.42 -4.82
N PRO A 53 6.54 8.63 -5.95
CA PRO A 53 7.12 7.55 -6.74
C PRO A 53 8.14 6.74 -5.94
N VAL A 54 8.04 5.42 -6.02
CA VAL A 54 9.01 4.50 -5.42
C VAL A 54 9.94 3.95 -6.49
N GLY A 55 11.21 3.75 -6.12
CA GLY A 55 12.19 3.06 -6.94
C GLY A 55 11.95 1.56 -7.01
N SER A 56 12.73 0.90 -7.86
CA SER A 56 12.72 -0.54 -8.07
C SER A 56 12.98 -1.34 -6.78
N ASP A 57 13.64 -0.72 -5.80
CA ASP A 57 13.93 -1.26 -4.48
C ASP A 57 12.82 -0.99 -3.45
N GLY A 58 11.68 -0.42 -3.88
CA GLY A 58 10.56 -0.05 -3.01
C GLY A 58 10.79 1.20 -2.18
N LYS A 59 11.94 1.87 -2.32
CA LYS A 59 12.26 3.09 -1.59
C LYS A 59 11.94 4.32 -2.43
N HIS A 60 11.43 5.35 -1.77
CA HIS A 60 11.20 6.65 -2.41
C HIS A 60 12.53 7.26 -2.90
N GLY A 61 13.55 7.30 -2.05
CA GLY A 61 14.83 7.96 -2.36
C GLY A 61 14.62 9.44 -2.70
N ASP A 62 15.40 9.96 -3.65
CA ASP A 62 15.32 11.35 -4.13
C ASP A 62 14.17 11.62 -5.13
N ARG A 63 13.21 10.70 -5.29
CA ARG A 63 12.11 10.82 -6.27
C ARG A 63 10.98 11.71 -5.77
N HIS A 64 11.31 12.94 -5.41
CA HIS A 64 10.33 13.87 -4.84
C HIS A 64 9.39 14.44 -5.90
N THR A 65 8.15 14.69 -5.47
CA THR A 65 7.18 15.49 -6.22
C THR A 65 6.76 16.68 -5.35
N PRO A 66 6.18 17.75 -5.93
CA PRO A 66 5.68 18.89 -5.16
C PRO A 66 4.65 18.51 -4.08
N THR A 67 4.03 17.34 -4.22
CA THR A 67 2.97 16.82 -3.35
C THR A 67 3.42 15.64 -2.49
N CYS A 68 4.71 15.26 -2.50
CA CYS A 68 5.17 14.04 -1.84
C CYS A 68 5.10 14.11 -0.30
N GLY A 69 4.93 15.31 0.27
CA GLY A 69 4.82 15.54 1.71
C GLY A 69 6.10 15.22 2.49
N CYS A 70 7.25 15.19 1.81
CA CYS A 70 8.58 14.97 2.41
C CYS A 70 9.26 16.27 2.81
N GLU A 71 8.52 17.37 3.01
CA GLU A 71 9.07 18.58 3.64
C GLU A 71 9.87 18.17 4.89
N ASP A 72 11.08 18.73 5.04
CA ASP A 72 12.08 18.45 6.09
C ASP A 72 11.48 18.57 7.49
N MET A 73 10.67 17.59 7.88
CA MET A 73 10.03 17.50 9.16
C MET A 73 11.12 17.14 10.16
N PRO A 74 11.44 18.01 11.13
CA PRO A 74 12.47 17.72 12.10
C PRO A 74 12.06 16.49 12.89
N ASN A 75 12.74 15.37 12.61
CA ASN A 75 12.78 14.16 13.42
C ASN A 75 11.42 13.79 14.08
N GLN A 76 10.42 13.44 13.27
CA GLN A 76 9.23 12.80 13.84
C GLN A 76 9.63 11.40 14.33
N PRO A 77 9.47 11.07 15.62
CA PRO A 77 9.82 9.75 16.14
C PRO A 77 9.01 8.71 15.38
N HIS A 78 9.72 7.80 14.72
CA HIS A 78 9.13 6.63 14.06
C HIS A 78 8.23 5.90 15.05
N TYR A 79 6.91 6.14 14.99
CA TYR A 79 5.96 5.20 15.56
C TYR A 79 6.09 3.96 14.67
N ARG A 80 6.91 3.01 15.10
CA ARG A 80 6.95 1.66 14.55
C ARG A 80 5.56 1.09 14.78
N THR A 81 4.69 1.12 13.78
CA THR A 81 3.51 0.26 13.82
C THR A 81 4.01 -1.16 13.59
N PRO A 82 3.78 -2.11 14.51
CA PRO A 82 4.29 -3.49 14.37
C PRO A 82 3.59 -4.30 13.25
N VAL A 83 2.68 -3.70 12.48
CA VAL A 83 1.75 -4.43 11.59
C VAL A 83 2.31 -4.67 10.18
N CYS A 84 3.33 -3.94 9.75
CA CYS A 84 3.87 -4.05 8.38
C CYS A 84 4.92 -5.16 8.22
N ASP A 85 5.71 -5.46 9.24
CA ASP A 85 6.80 -6.44 9.14
C ASP A 85 6.29 -7.91 9.17
N GLN A 86 5.19 -8.16 9.89
CA GLN A 86 4.64 -9.52 10.02
C GLN A 86 3.87 -9.98 8.78
N THR A 87 3.17 -9.08 8.08
CA THR A 87 2.29 -9.47 6.97
C THR A 87 3.08 -9.79 5.69
N CYS A 88 4.20 -9.11 5.44
CA CYS A 88 5.06 -9.40 4.29
C CYS A 88 5.77 -10.77 4.38
N ASN A 89 6.07 -11.23 5.60
CA ASN A 89 6.74 -12.52 5.81
C ASN A 89 5.76 -13.71 5.65
N LEU A 90 4.51 -13.59 6.12
CA LEU A 90 3.50 -14.65 6.00
C LEU A 90 3.06 -14.96 4.55
N ILE A 91 3.10 -13.96 3.66
CA ILE A 91 2.74 -14.14 2.24
C ILE A 91 3.82 -14.94 1.48
N ARG A 92 5.08 -14.86 1.91
CA ARG A 92 6.20 -15.55 1.24
C ARG A 92 6.22 -17.06 1.51
N ASP A 93 5.70 -17.49 2.67
CA ASP A 93 5.68 -18.89 3.08
C ASP A 93 4.40 -19.64 2.65
N THR A 94 3.39 -18.94 2.12
CA THR A 94 2.11 -19.54 1.70
C THR A 94 1.94 -19.66 0.18
N ALA A 95 2.89 -19.20 -0.63
CA ALA A 95 2.87 -19.42 -2.06
C ALA A 95 3.11 -20.91 -2.38
N PRO A 96 2.14 -21.64 -2.99
CA PRO A 96 2.39 -23.00 -3.43
C PRO A 96 3.46 -23.00 -4.52
N LYS A 97 4.51 -23.80 -4.35
CA LYS A 97 5.49 -24.05 -5.41
C LYS A 97 4.75 -24.70 -6.57
N LEU A 98 4.59 -23.97 -7.68
CA LEU A 98 4.20 -24.56 -8.95
C LEU A 98 5.34 -25.48 -9.38
N SER A 99 5.19 -26.78 -9.08
CA SER A 99 6.03 -27.83 -9.63
C SER A 99 5.78 -27.90 -11.13
N GLY A 100 6.76 -27.45 -11.90
CA GLY A 100 6.82 -27.66 -13.34
C GLY A 100 6.78 -29.14 -13.66
N GLY A 101 5.96 -29.48 -14.65
CA GLY A 101 6.00 -30.78 -15.30
C GLY A 101 7.26 -30.88 -16.15
N GLU A 102 7.97 -31.99 -15.99
CA GLU A 102 8.97 -32.44 -16.94
C GLU A 102 8.46 -33.75 -17.56
N SER A 103 8.34 -33.70 -18.90
CA SER A 103 8.33 -34.74 -19.94
C SER A 103 7.88 -36.17 -19.62
#